data_AF-A0A2N1S073-F1
#
_entry.id   AF-A0A2N1S073-F1
#
_cell.length_a   1.000
_cell.length_b   1.000
_cell.length_c   1.000
_cell.angle_alpha   90.00
_cell.angle_beta   90.00
_cell.angle_gamma   90.00
#
_symmetry.space_group_name_H-M   'P 1'
#
loop_
_entity.id
_entity.type
_entity.pdbx_description
1 polymer ?
#
loop_
_entity_poly.entity_id
_entity_poly.type
_entity_poly.pdbx_seq_one_letter_code
_entity_poly.pdbx_strand_id
1 'polypeptide(L)'
;MTDTLEFGNGTIGPAHGDRQRLEAYLPTDTVQNHASNVLPMPNGDLLCTWFAGTQEGMSDISIYVARLKAGTQTWSTPEKVSDDPARSEQNPV
;
A
#
# COMPACT_ATOMS: atom_id res chain seq x y z
N MET A 1 5.03 24.44 -16.03
CA MET A 1 4.78 24.17 -14.60
C MET A 1 4.72 22.66 -14.52
N THR A 2 5.84 22.03 -14.16
CA THR A 2 5.92 20.56 -14.06
C THR A 2 5.14 20.15 -12.83
N ASP A 3 3.99 19.52 -13.01
CA ASP A 3 3.29 18.78 -11.95
C ASP A 3 4.20 17.62 -11.53
N THR A 4 5.15 17.90 -10.64
CA THR A 4 5.84 16.85 -9.91
C THR A 4 4.80 16.32 -8.93
N LEU A 5 4.03 15.31 -9.35
CA LEU A 5 3.26 14.49 -8.43
C LEU A 5 4.24 14.05 -7.34
N GLU A 6 3.99 14.46 -6.09
CA GLU A 6 4.66 13.89 -4.93
C GLU A 6 4.24 12.42 -4.82
N PHE A 7 4.93 11.58 -5.58
CA PHE A 7 4.65 10.16 -5.68
C PHE A 7 4.87 9.51 -4.30
N GLY A 8 3.92 8.69 -3.87
CA GLY A 8 4.05 7.93 -2.62
C GLY A 8 3.63 8.67 -1.35
N ASN A 9 2.93 9.81 -1.41
CA ASN A 9 2.47 10.49 -0.18
C ASN A 9 1.15 9.92 0.40
N GLY A 10 0.59 8.87 -0.21
CA GLY A 10 -0.64 8.22 0.25
C GLY A 10 -1.90 9.07 0.12
N THR A 11 -1.86 10.24 -0.52
CA THR A 11 -3.03 11.12 -0.65
C THR A 11 -3.85 10.73 -1.87
N ILE A 12 -5.16 10.65 -1.68
CA ILE A 12 -6.15 10.37 -2.72
C ILE A 12 -6.34 11.63 -3.57
N GLY A 13 -6.17 11.48 -4.88
CA GLY A 13 -6.37 12.53 -5.87
C GLY A 13 -6.99 12.00 -7.15
N PRO A 14 -7.40 12.89 -8.07
CA PRO A 14 -7.87 12.47 -9.38
C PRO A 14 -6.72 11.82 -10.15
N ALA A 15 -7.03 10.73 -10.85
CA ALA A 15 -6.06 10.03 -11.65
C ALA A 15 -5.58 10.87 -12.84
N HIS A 16 -4.32 10.67 -13.22
CA HIS A 16 -3.77 11.37 -14.39
C HIS A 16 -4.55 10.97 -15.66
N GLY A 17 -5.05 11.97 -16.39
CA GLY A 17 -5.83 11.76 -17.62
C GLY A 17 -7.27 11.30 -17.41
N ASP A 18 -7.72 11.07 -16.17
CA ASP A 18 -9.08 10.63 -15.86
C ASP A 18 -9.54 11.21 -14.51
N ARG A 19 -10.30 12.30 -14.55
CA ARG A 19 -10.78 13.00 -13.35
C ARG A 19 -11.93 12.27 -12.64
N GLN A 20 -12.53 11.25 -13.25
CA GLN A 20 -13.61 10.48 -12.62
C GLN A 20 -13.07 9.34 -11.76
N ARG A 21 -11.83 8.91 -12.00
CA ARG A 21 -11.12 7.94 -11.20
C ARG A 21 -10.30 8.64 -10.12
N LEU A 22 -10.34 8.10 -8.90
CA LEU A 22 -9.46 8.52 -7.81
C LEU A 22 -8.33 7.49 -7.64
N GLU A 23 -7.13 7.95 -7.32
CA GLU A 23 -5.97 7.12 -7.04
C GLU A 23 -5.15 7.68 -5.89
N ALA A 24 -4.39 6.81 -5.24
CA ALA A 24 -3.37 7.17 -4.26
C ALA A 24 -2.18 6.23 -4.45
N TYR A 25 -0.98 6.75 -4.27
CA TYR A 25 0.25 5.96 -4.28
C TYR A 25 0.76 5.87 -2.85
N LEU A 26 0.78 4.64 -2.30
CA LEU A 26 1.36 4.38 -0.98
C LEU A 26 2.88 4.44 -1.06
N PRO A 27 3.58 5.01 -0.06
CA PRO A 27 5.03 4.98 -0.03
C PRO A 27 5.51 3.54 0.15
N THR A 28 6.72 3.23 -0.28
CA THR A 28 7.35 1.93 -0.03
C THR A 28 8.86 2.08 0.01
N ASP A 29 9.49 1.37 0.94
CA ASP A 29 10.96 1.28 1.05
C ASP A 29 11.52 0.05 0.31
N THR A 30 10.65 -0.75 -0.32
CA THR A 30 11.03 -1.99 -1.01
C THR A 30 10.89 -1.86 -2.51
N VAL A 31 11.73 -2.59 -3.24
CA VAL A 31 11.72 -2.58 -4.70
C VAL A 31 10.57 -3.40 -5.29
N GLN A 32 10.09 -4.42 -4.58
CA GLN A 32 8.95 -5.25 -4.99
C GLN A 32 7.80 -5.08 -4.01
N ASN A 33 6.59 -4.89 -4.56
CA ASN A 33 5.34 -4.70 -3.84
C ASN A 33 4.23 -5.37 -4.68
N HIS A 34 3.62 -6.45 -4.18
CA HIS A 34 2.72 -7.27 -4.98
C HIS A 34 1.53 -7.84 -4.18
N ALA A 35 0.53 -8.30 -4.94
CA ALA A 35 -0.72 -8.90 -4.45
C ALA A 35 -1.44 -8.07 -3.37
N SER A 36 -1.74 -6.81 -3.68
CA SER A 36 -2.49 -5.96 -2.77
C SER A 36 -3.93 -6.44 -2.60
N ASN A 37 -4.42 -6.50 -1.36
CA ASN A 37 -5.82 -6.73 -1.01
C ASN A 37 -6.35 -5.57 -0.18
N VAL A 38 -7.63 -5.23 -0.37
CA VAL A 38 -8.31 -4.19 0.39
C VAL A 38 -9.48 -4.80 1.17
N LEU A 39 -9.52 -4.53 2.47
CA LEU A 39 -10.57 -4.97 3.38
C LEU A 39 -11.35 -3.75 3.89
N PRO A 40 -12.65 -3.64 3.54
CA PRO A 40 -13.56 -2.70 4.19
C PRO A 40 -13.85 -3.13 5.63
N MET A 41 -13.71 -2.20 6.57
CA MET A 41 -13.90 -2.45 8.00
C MET A 41 -15.29 -1.98 8.47
N PRO A 42 -15.86 -2.58 9.54
CA PRO A 42 -17.17 -2.18 10.07
C PRO A 42 -17.29 -0.72 10.52
N ASN A 43 -16.17 -0.07 10.86
CA ASN A 43 -16.11 1.34 11.23
C ASN A 43 -16.01 2.30 10.02
N GLY A 44 -16.04 1.77 8.80
CA GLY A 44 -15.91 2.53 7.55
C GLY A 44 -14.47 2.77 7.09
N ASP A 45 -13.46 2.30 7.83
CA ASP A 45 -12.08 2.34 7.37
C ASP A 45 -11.85 1.37 6.20
N LEU A 46 -10.79 1.61 5.45
CA LEU A 46 -10.21 0.61 4.56
C LEU A 46 -8.83 0.19 5.10
N LEU A 47 -8.56 -1.10 5.07
CA LEU A 47 -7.21 -1.65 5.23
C LEU A 47 -6.71 -2.12 3.87
N CYS A 48 -5.51 -1.72 3.49
CA CYS A 48 -4.79 -2.27 2.34
C CYS A 48 -3.63 -3.11 2.88
N THR A 49 -3.46 -4.31 2.35
CA THR A 49 -2.32 -5.18 2.66
C THR A 49 -1.67 -5.68 1.38
N TRP A 50 -0.35 -5.87 1.40
CA TRP A 50 0.43 -6.42 0.30
C TRP A 50 1.70 -7.06 0.87
N PHE A 51 2.37 -7.90 0.10
CA PHE A 51 3.71 -8.35 0.46
C PHE A 51 4.75 -7.48 -0.24
N ALA A 52 5.89 -7.28 0.43
CA ALA A 52 6.94 -6.42 -0.08
C ALA A 52 8.33 -6.87 0.39
N GLY A 53 9.35 -6.68 -0.44
CA GLY A 53 10.76 -6.98 -0.14
C GLY A 53 11.64 -6.87 -1.39
N THR A 54 12.78 -7.58 -1.43
CA THR A 54 13.71 -7.49 -2.55
C THR A 54 13.30 -8.30 -3.79
N GLN A 55 12.75 -9.50 -3.59
CA GLN A 55 12.30 -10.38 -4.66
C GLN A 55 11.31 -11.42 -4.12
N GLU A 56 10.25 -11.70 -4.88
CA GLU A 56 9.27 -12.73 -4.54
C GLU A 56 9.96 -14.09 -4.24
N GLY A 57 9.60 -14.71 -3.11
CA GLY A 57 10.19 -15.96 -2.66
C GLY A 57 11.42 -15.80 -1.74
N MET A 58 11.95 -14.58 -1.56
CA MET A 58 13.03 -14.31 -0.61
C MET A 58 12.48 -14.13 0.82
N SER A 59 13.31 -14.46 1.82
CA SER A 59 12.93 -14.40 3.24
C SER A 59 12.76 -12.99 3.78
N ASP A 60 13.15 -11.96 3.03
CA ASP A 60 12.89 -10.56 3.38
C ASP A 60 11.53 -10.07 2.84
N ILE A 61 10.77 -10.91 2.14
CA ILE A 61 9.36 -10.62 1.82
C ILE A 61 8.55 -10.65 3.10
N SER A 62 7.97 -9.50 3.43
CA SER A 62 7.14 -9.28 4.62
C SER A 62 5.75 -8.77 4.23
N ILE A 63 4.76 -8.94 5.10
CA ILE A 63 3.44 -8.31 4.92
C ILE A 63 3.47 -6.87 5.42
N TYR A 64 2.96 -5.97 4.59
CA TYR A 64 2.74 -4.57 4.91
C TYR A 64 1.25 -4.26 4.96
N VAL A 65 0.88 -3.28 5.78
CA VAL A 65 -0.49 -2.79 5.92
C VAL A 65 -0.52 -1.26 5.94
N ALA A 66 -1.47 -0.65 5.26
CA ALA A 66 -1.82 0.76 5.41
C ALA A 66 -3.33 0.92 5.62
N ARG A 67 -3.72 1.97 6.35
CA ARG A 67 -5.12 2.26 6.68
C ARG A 67 -5.57 3.58 6.08
N LEU A 68 -6.72 3.60 5.44
CA LEU A 68 -7.49 4.80 5.16
C LEU A 68 -8.59 4.93 6.21
N LYS A 69 -8.54 5.97 7.04
CA LYS A 69 -9.57 6.22 8.04
C LYS A 69 -10.84 6.73 7.36
N ALA A 70 -11.99 6.31 7.87
CA ALA A 70 -13.28 6.81 7.38
C ALA A 70 -13.31 8.35 7.38
N GLY A 71 -13.66 8.95 6.25
CA GLY A 71 -13.76 10.40 6.09
C GLY A 71 -12.43 11.13 5.87
N THR A 72 -11.29 10.44 5.74
CA THR A 72 -10.00 11.05 5.35
C THR A 72 -9.67 10.80 3.89
N GLN A 73 -8.68 11.54 3.37
CA GLN A 73 -8.18 11.40 2.00
C GLN A 73 -6.71 11.00 1.94
N THR A 74 -6.13 10.55 3.06
CA THR A 74 -4.72 10.19 3.12
C THR A 74 -4.60 8.86 3.86
N TRP A 75 -3.96 7.90 3.20
CA TRP A 75 -3.58 6.63 3.79
C TRP A 75 -2.49 6.84 4.86
N SER A 76 -2.49 5.99 5.89
CA SER A 76 -1.39 5.98 6.86
C SER A 76 -0.07 5.57 6.19
N THR A 77 1.04 5.91 6.84
CA THR A 77 2.32 5.27 6.55
C THR A 77 2.15 3.74 6.64
N PRO A 78 2.69 2.97 5.69
CA PRO A 78 2.68 1.52 5.74
C PRO A 78 3.44 0.99 6.96
N GLU A 79 2.88 -0.03 7.57
CA GLU A 79 3.47 -0.74 8.70
C GLU A 79 3.82 -2.17 8.27
N LYS A 80 5.05 -2.60 8.55
CA LYS A 80 5.47 -3.99 8.40
C LYS A 80 4.88 -4.81 9.55
N VAL A 81 4.05 -5.80 9.25
CA VAL A 81 3.30 -6.58 10.25
C VAL A 81 3.76 -8.04 10.37
N SER A 82 4.71 -8.47 9.55
CA SER A 82 5.36 -9.78 9.68
C SER A 82 6.86 -9.69 9.36
N ASP A 83 7.64 -10.67 9.84
CA ASP A 83 9.08 -10.77 9.64
C ASP A 83 9.54 -12.21 10.00
N ASP A 84 9.78 -13.05 8.99
CA ASP A 84 10.36 -14.39 9.18
C ASP A 84 11.70 -14.49 8.44
N PRO A 85 12.85 -14.45 9.15
CA PRO A 85 14.15 -14.42 8.51
C PRO A 85 14.49 -15.71 7.74
N ALA A 86 13.74 -16.80 7.96
CA ALA A 86 13.97 -18.09 7.31
C ALA A 86 13.02 -18.36 6.14
N ARG A 87 11.90 -17.63 6.01
CA ARG A 87 10.85 -17.96 5.04
C ARG A 87 10.24 -16.71 4.42
N SER A 88 9.90 -16.83 3.14
CA SER A 88 9.19 -15.79 2.41
C SER A 88 7.71 -15.79 2.75
N GLU A 89 7.16 -14.62 3.06
CA GLU A 89 5.72 -14.46 3.17
C GLU A 89 5.05 -14.59 1.80
N GLN A 90 3.80 -15.07 1.81
CA GLN A 90 3.00 -15.29 0.60
C GLN A 90 1.86 -14.26 0.51
N ASN A 91 1.13 -14.26 -0.60
CA ASN A 91 0.05 -13.30 -0.88
C ASN A 91 -0.92 -13.17 0.31
N PRO A 92 -1.13 -11.95 0.85
CA PRO A 92 -2.06 -11.74 1.94
C PRO A 92 -3.50 -11.68 1.41
N VAL A 93 -4.30 -12.74 1.61
CA VAL A 93 -5.70 -12.87 1.15
C VAL A 93 -6.72 -12.77 2.27
#